data_AF-A0A969UHT4-F1
#
_entry.id   AF-A0A969UHT4-F1
#
_cell.length_a   1.000
_cell.length_b   1.000
_cell.length_c   1.000
_cell.angle_alpha   90.00
_cell.angle_beta   90.00
_cell.angle_gamma   90.00
#
_symmetry.space_group_name_H-M   'P 1'
#
loop_
_entity.id
_entity.type
_entity.pdbx_description
1 polymer ?
#
loop_
_entity_poly.entity_id
_entity_poly.type
_entity_poly.pdbx_seq_one_letter_code
_entity_poly.pdbx_strand_id
1 'polypeptide(L)'
;MQATEQRGKVRDIYTFISDNLYFARPDLEVQGEAVNATLLLNLLTALIGGKALIIGEPGLGKTTAAEYVCALIYGFPLGVIWSSVVAGHPEQTEEKDHWSTRPRRLNQETR
;
A
#
# COMPACT_ATOMS: atom_id res chain seq x y z
N MET A 1 13.59 26.21 -13.03
CA MET A 1 12.97 25.72 -14.28
C MET A 1 12.88 24.19 -14.35
N GLN A 2 13.84 23.43 -13.82
CA GLN A 2 13.84 21.95 -13.83
C GLN A 2 12.75 21.28 -12.95
N ALA A 3 12.45 21.83 -11.78
CA ALA A 3 11.52 21.21 -10.82
C ALA A 3 10.06 21.14 -11.31
N THR A 4 9.62 22.11 -12.11
CA THR A 4 8.24 22.16 -12.64
C THR A 4 8.03 21.10 -13.72
N GLU A 5 9.05 20.84 -14.53
CA GLU A 5 9.01 19.81 -15.58
C GLU A 5 8.99 18.40 -14.98
N GLN A 6 9.76 18.18 -13.91
CA GLN A 6 9.78 16.91 -13.16
C GLN A 6 8.42 16.62 -12.51
N ARG A 7 7.76 17.64 -11.95
CA ARG A 7 6.39 17.52 -11.41
C ARG A 7 5.38 17.10 -12.48
N GLY A 8 5.51 17.61 -13.71
CA GLY A 8 4.69 17.21 -14.85
C GLY A 8 4.83 15.72 -15.15
N LYS A 9 6.07 15.23 -15.31
CA LYS A 9 6.34 13.81 -15.64
C LYS A 9 5.84 12.84 -14.57
N VAL A 10 6.05 13.16 -13.29
CA VAL A 10 5.55 12.34 -12.17
C VAL A 10 4.04 12.24 -12.20
N ARG A 11 3.37 13.35 -12.54
CA ARG A 11 1.92 13.42 -12.66
C ARG A 11 1.41 12.63 -13.86
N ASP A 12 2.10 12.67 -14.99
CA ASP A 12 1.76 11.87 -16.17
C ASP A 12 1.84 10.36 -15.86
N ILE A 13 2.87 9.93 -15.12
CA ILE A 13 3.00 8.54 -14.65
C ILE A 13 1.84 8.18 -13.71
N TYR A 14 1.51 9.06 -12.77
CA TYR A 14 0.39 8.85 -11.85
C TYR A 14 -0.94 8.68 -12.61
N THR A 15 -1.25 9.60 -13.52
CA THR A 15 -2.45 9.57 -14.35
C THR A 15 -2.48 8.30 -15.20
N PHE A 16 -1.34 7.92 -15.81
CA PHE A 16 -1.26 6.68 -16.58
C PHE A 16 -1.61 5.44 -15.74
N ILE A 17 -1.06 5.32 -14.53
CA ILE A 17 -1.35 4.18 -13.65
C ILE A 17 -2.81 4.20 -13.19
N SER A 18 -3.30 5.37 -12.76
CA SER A 18 -4.67 5.56 -12.28
C SER A 18 -5.71 5.21 -13.35
N ASP A 19 -5.49 5.63 -14.60
CA ASP A 19 -6.48 5.50 -15.66
C ASP A 19 -6.46 4.13 -16.34
N ASN A 20 -5.30 3.46 -16.37
CA ASN A 20 -5.12 2.25 -17.19
C ASN A 20 -4.90 0.97 -16.38
N LEU A 21 -4.35 1.07 -15.17
CA LEU A 21 -3.81 -0.09 -14.44
C LEU A 21 -4.43 -0.26 -13.05
N TYR A 22 -4.94 0.81 -12.45
CA TYR A 22 -5.36 0.84 -11.06
C TYR A 22 -6.72 1.54 -10.87
N PHE A 23 -7.80 0.80 -11.05
CA PHE A 23 -9.19 1.30 -10.94
C PHE A 23 -9.70 1.47 -9.50
N ALA A 24 -8.83 1.87 -8.57
CA ALA A 24 -9.26 2.19 -7.21
C ALA A 24 -9.90 3.58 -7.17
N ARG A 25 -10.95 3.74 -6.36
CA ARG A 25 -11.57 5.04 -6.16
C ARG A 25 -10.56 6.01 -5.51
N PRO A 26 -10.52 7.28 -5.93
CA PRO A 26 -9.83 8.32 -5.19
C PRO A 26 -10.40 8.41 -3.76
N ASP A 27 -9.52 8.49 -2.78
CA ASP A 27 -9.82 8.49 -1.34
C ASP A 27 -9.20 9.70 -0.61
N LEU A 28 -8.49 10.57 -1.34
CA LEU A 28 -7.84 11.75 -0.82
C LEU A 28 -8.03 12.93 -1.78
N GLU A 29 -8.15 14.14 -1.24
CA GLU A 29 -8.13 15.38 -2.02
C GLU A 29 -6.85 16.15 -1.71
N VAL A 30 -6.05 16.45 -2.74
CA VAL A 30 -4.81 17.22 -2.62
C VAL A 30 -4.88 18.40 -3.56
N GLN A 31 -4.84 19.62 -3.02
CA GLN A 31 -4.90 20.87 -3.81
C GLN A 31 -6.11 20.93 -4.77
N GLY A 32 -7.27 20.39 -4.38
CA GLY A 32 -8.48 20.37 -5.20
C GLY A 32 -8.57 19.21 -6.20
N GLU A 33 -7.61 18.28 -6.16
CA GLU A 33 -7.59 17.10 -7.03
C GLU A 33 -7.84 15.83 -6.25
N ALA A 34 -8.78 15.03 -6.76
CA ALA A 34 -9.05 13.71 -6.23
C ALA A 34 -7.93 12.75 -6.61
N VAL A 35 -7.24 12.21 -5.61
CA VAL A 35 -6.14 11.27 -5.76
C VAL A 35 -6.40 10.03 -4.91
N ASN A 36 -5.94 8.88 -5.39
CA ASN A 36 -5.77 7.70 -4.57
C ASN A 36 -4.49 7.81 -3.73
N ALA A 37 -4.63 7.84 -2.42
CA ALA A 37 -3.58 7.95 -1.42
C ALA A 37 -2.59 6.79 -1.51
N THR A 38 -3.08 5.56 -1.68
CA THR A 38 -2.23 4.36 -1.79
C THR A 38 -1.29 4.45 -2.99
N LEU A 39 -1.80 4.84 -4.15
CA LEU A 39 -0.99 5.02 -5.36
C LEU A 39 0.00 6.18 -5.21
N LEU A 40 -0.49 7.32 -4.68
CA LEU A 40 0.32 8.53 -4.51
C LEU A 40 1.49 8.31 -3.54
N LEU A 41 1.22 7.73 -2.37
CA LEU A 41 2.25 7.44 -1.38
C LEU A 41 3.25 6.40 -1.88
N ASN A 42 2.81 5.36 -2.60
CA ASN A 42 3.74 4.41 -3.23
C ASN A 42 4.66 5.11 -4.24
N LEU A 43 4.09 5.93 -5.12
CA LEU A 43 4.85 6.65 -6.15
C LEU A 43 5.88 7.60 -5.52
N LEU A 44 5.47 8.41 -4.55
CA LEU A 44 6.39 9.31 -3.82
C LEU A 44 7.47 8.54 -3.08
N THR A 45 7.11 7.43 -2.42
CA THR A 45 8.08 6.56 -1.75
C THR A 45 9.10 6.00 -2.74
N ALA A 46 8.65 5.57 -3.91
CA ALA A 46 9.51 5.01 -4.94
C ALA A 46 10.49 6.05 -5.50
N LEU A 47 10.03 7.28 -5.72
CA LEU A 47 10.86 8.38 -6.19
C LEU A 47 11.93 8.82 -5.18
N ILE A 48 11.64 8.70 -3.88
CA ILE A 48 12.58 9.03 -2.79
C ILE A 48 13.50 7.83 -2.46
N GLY A 49 13.22 6.63 -2.98
CA GLY A 49 13.92 5.40 -2.60
C GLY A 49 13.64 4.97 -1.15
N GLY A 50 12.47 5.36 -0.62
CA GLY A 50 12.06 5.07 0.75
C GLY A 50 11.46 3.67 0.92
N LYS A 51 10.95 3.41 2.14
CA LYS A 51 10.19 2.20 2.47
C LYS A 51 8.77 2.60 2.85
N ALA A 52 7.76 1.93 2.29
CA ALA A 52 6.35 2.16 2.62
C ALA A 52 5.77 0.95 3.37
N LEU A 53 4.94 1.25 4.37
CA LEU A 53 4.05 0.29 5.01
C LEU A 53 2.62 0.77 4.79
N ILE A 54 1.83 -0.02 4.07
CA ILE A 54 0.44 0.32 3.72
C ILE A 54 -0.47 -0.74 4.32
N ILE A 55 -1.36 -0.31 5.22
CA ILE A 55 -2.28 -1.17 5.96
C ILE A 55 -3.71 -0.81 5.55
N GLY A 56 -4.59 -1.81 5.43
CA GLY A 56 -6.01 -1.60 5.15
C GLY A 56 -6.72 -2.90 4.81
N GLU A 57 -8.04 -2.84 4.62
CA GLU A 57 -8.87 -4.01 4.33
C GLU A 57 -8.45 -4.76 3.06
N PRO A 58 -8.59 -6.10 3.00
CA PRO A 58 -8.35 -6.87 1.79
C PRO A 58 -9.13 -6.32 0.58
N GLY A 59 -8.54 -6.37 -0.62
CA GLY A 59 -9.21 -5.91 -1.85
C GLY A 59 -9.06 -4.42 -2.17
N LEU A 60 -8.47 -3.60 -1.28
CA LEU A 60 -8.22 -2.17 -1.55
C LEU A 60 -7.03 -1.87 -2.49
N GLY A 61 -6.56 -2.86 -3.25
CA GLY A 61 -5.52 -2.64 -4.27
C GLY A 61 -4.10 -2.32 -3.76
N LYS A 62 -3.83 -2.43 -2.45
CA LYS A 62 -2.52 -2.14 -1.85
C LYS A 62 -1.34 -2.82 -2.55
N THR A 63 -1.43 -4.14 -2.73
CA THR A 63 -0.38 -4.94 -3.38
C THR A 63 -0.25 -4.56 -4.84
N THR A 64 -1.38 -4.42 -5.55
CA THR A 64 -1.43 -4.03 -6.96
C THR A 64 -0.79 -2.67 -7.22
N ALA A 65 -1.03 -1.67 -6.36
CA ALA A 65 -0.40 -0.36 -6.46
C ALA A 65 1.13 -0.46 -6.31
N ALA A 66 1.61 -1.24 -5.33
CA ALA A 66 3.04 -1.46 -5.13
C ALA A 66 3.68 -2.19 -6.33
N GLU A 67 3.00 -3.17 -6.91
CA GLU A 67 3.47 -3.91 -8.09
C GLU A 67 3.68 -3.00 -9.31
N TYR A 68 2.67 -2.22 -9.69
CA TYR A 68 2.78 -1.34 -10.85
C TYR A 68 3.78 -0.21 -10.63
N VAL A 69 3.82 0.39 -9.45
CA VAL A 69 4.81 1.43 -9.14
C VAL A 69 6.22 0.85 -9.20
N CYS A 70 6.45 -0.34 -8.64
CA CYS A 70 7.77 -0.97 -8.70
C CYS A 70 8.18 -1.35 -10.13
N ALA A 71 7.25 -1.85 -10.94
CA ALA A 71 7.53 -2.20 -12.33
C ALA A 71 7.87 -0.95 -13.17
N LEU A 72 7.12 0.14 -13.00
CA LEU A 72 7.26 1.35 -13.81
C LEU A 72 8.41 2.25 -13.36
N ILE A 73 8.65 2.38 -12.06
CA ILE A 73 9.68 3.29 -11.52
C ILE A 73 11.04 2.60 -11.42
N TYR A 74 11.09 1.35 -10.96
CA TYR A 74 12.36 0.62 -10.81
C TYR A 74 12.69 -0.28 -12.00
N GLY A 75 11.76 -0.48 -12.95
CA GLY A 75 11.99 -1.30 -14.13
C GLY A 75 12.03 -2.80 -13.86
N PHE A 76 11.52 -3.25 -12.70
CA PHE A 76 11.52 -4.68 -12.37
C PHE A 76 10.41 -5.43 -13.13
N PRO A 77 10.70 -6.61 -13.70
CA PRO A 77 9.67 -7.45 -14.28
C PRO A 77 8.63 -7.85 -13.22
N LEU A 78 7.34 -7.84 -13.56
CA LEU A 78 6.27 -8.23 -12.64
C LEU A 78 6.48 -9.62 -12.02
N GLY A 79 7.04 -10.58 -12.78
CA GLY A 79 7.36 -11.90 -12.25
C GLY A 79 8.38 -11.89 -11.10
N VAL A 80 9.35 -10.97 -11.12
CA VAL A 80 10.31 -10.78 -10.02
C VAL A 80 9.60 -10.19 -8.81
N ILE A 81 8.70 -9.22 -9.03
CA ILE A 81 7.94 -8.58 -7.96
C ILE A 81 7.01 -9.60 -7.29
N TRP A 82 6.23 -10.36 -8.05
CA TRP A 82 5.36 -11.41 -7.51
C TRP A 82 6.11 -12.49 -6.73
N SER A 83 7.33 -12.83 -7.16
CA SER A 83 8.20 -13.77 -6.43
C SER A 83 8.66 -13.22 -5.07
N SER A 84 8.61 -11.90 -4.88
CA SER A 84 8.95 -11.23 -3.61
C SER A 84 7.74 -10.98 -2.71
N VAL A 85 6.51 -11.20 -3.20
CA VAL A 85 5.30 -11.03 -2.41
C VAL A 85 5.17 -12.19 -1.43
N VAL A 86 5.18 -11.88 -0.14
CA VAL A 86 4.88 -12.85 0.91
C VAL A 86 3.39 -12.82 1.18
N ALA A 87 2.66 -13.80 0.63
CA ALA A 87 1.25 -13.98 0.96
C ALA A 87 1.13 -14.55 2.38
N GLY A 88 0.48 -13.80 3.28
CA GLY A 88 0.02 -14.36 4.55
C GLY A 88 -1.14 -15.30 4.29
N HIS A 89 -1.01 -16.58 4.65
CA HIS A 89 -2.13 -17.50 4.73
C HIS A 89 -2.74 -17.38 6.14
N PRO A 90 -3.86 -16.64 6.34
CA PRO A 90 -4.48 -16.54 7.67
C PRO A 90 -4.86 -17.90 8.24
N GLU A 91 -5.11 -18.91 7.38
CA GLU A 91 -5.44 -20.29 7.75
C GLU A 91 -4.23 -21.16 8.13
N GLN A 92 -2.99 -20.75 7.83
CA GLN A 92 -1.78 -21.56 8.08
C GLN A 92 -0.86 -21.00 9.15
N THR A 93 -1.31 -20.00 9.89
CA THR A 93 -0.68 -19.65 11.17
C THR A 93 -1.25 -20.58 12.23
N GLU A 94 -0.47 -21.59 12.64
CA GLU A 94 -0.57 -22.11 14.00
C GLU A 94 -0.15 -21.00 14.99
N GLU A 95 -0.87 -19.89 15.04
CA GLU A 95 -0.89 -19.10 16.26
C GLU A 95 -1.83 -19.81 17.22
N LYS A 96 -1.25 -20.82 17.89
CA LYS A 96 -1.87 -21.51 19.01
C LYS A 96 -2.22 -20.48 20.09
N ASP A 97 -3.48 -20.09 20.12
CA ASP A 97 -4.24 -19.64 21.30
C ASP A 97 -3.40 -19.10 22.47
N HIS A 98 -2.86 -17.88 22.36
CA HIS A 98 -2.43 -17.14 23.56
C HIS A 98 -2.76 -15.65 23.60
N TRP A 99 -3.62 -15.17 22.70
CA TRP A 99 -4.14 -13.79 22.77
C TRP A 99 -5.58 -13.70 23.31
N SER A 100 -6.12 -14.75 23.95
CA SER A 100 -7.28 -14.56 24.83
C SER A 100 -6.82 -13.85 26.10
N THR A 101 -6.71 -12.51 26.04
CA THR A 101 -6.92 -11.65 27.19
C THR A 101 -8.21 -12.12 27.86
N ARG A 102 -8.11 -12.88 28.96
CA ARG A 102 -9.24 -13.17 29.84
C ARG A 102 -9.54 -11.91 30.65
N PRO A 103 -10.63 -11.16 30.40
CA PRO A 103 -11.00 -10.05 31.27
C PRO A 103 -11.81 -10.53 32.49
N ARG A 104 -12.05 -11.84 32.63
CA ARG A 104 -12.94 -12.41 33.66
C ARG A 104 -12.24 -12.97 34.91
N ARG A 105 -10.95 -12.68 35.14
CA ARG A 105 -10.25 -13.12 36.36
C ARG A 105 -9.66 -11.98 37.21
N LEU A 106 -10.09 -10.74 36.97
CA LEU A 106 -9.68 -9.55 37.74
C LEU A 106 -10.74 -9.06 38.75
N ASN A 107 -11.78 -9.85 39.04
CA ASN A 107 -12.88 -9.43 39.92
C ASN A 107 -13.25 -10.45 41.01
N GLN A 108 -12.27 -11.26 41.47
CA GLN A 108 -12.48 -12.19 42.60
C GLN A 108 -11.44 -12.05 43.73
N GLU A 109 -10.65 -10.98 43.75
CA GLU A 109 -9.81 -10.64 44.90
C GLU A 109 -10.24 -9.28 45.45
N THR A 110 -11.42 -9.27 46.05
CA THR A 110 -11.82 -8.27 47.05
C THR A 110 -12.82 -8.91 48.00
N ARG A 111 -12.32 -9.80 48.85
CA ARG A 111 -12.87 -10.12 50.18
C ARG A 111 -11.73 -10.47 51.12
#